data_AF-A0A1A6XTW6-F1
#
_entry.id   AF-A0A1A6XTW6-F1
#
_cell.length_a   1.000
_cell.length_b   1.000
_cell.length_c   1.000
_cell.angle_alpha   90.00
_cell.angle_beta   90.00
_cell.angle_gamma   90.00
#
_symmetry.space_group_name_H-M   'P 1'
#
loop_
_entity.id
_entity.type
_entity.pdbx_description
1 polymer ?
#
loop_
_entity_poly.entity_id
_entity_poly.type
_entity_poly.pdbx_seq_one_letter_code
_entity_poly.pdbx_strand_id
1 'polypeptide(L)'
;MATQSTQSAQATNNRFEFEAKAPIETALLSELIKHLEAEVQKFNGEPFTARTLKRTLDFLKRSIGIEVTESDSPLPVSLLKTVRLLFLTDLNSNRNVFRLLTPPATVEEATMEFSTVTTVPRDKDADTLIKGLIETLALDIDPVRVQMLSKLLGDREAHSVAEKLLLHAERTNDEVSTIFRDGLGTNDAVLARAFCHAAKEMDQLRVERTDDLSPRASEAMYTYLQTLPFRHFIQHYPKHLEETRIQLDIVDIQDDAEHFCRLAAKDAPWHHGPSKRIFSVNTFHHLLSGWPDELCELVGKATGIPTTIKQLKGHEDRAKRLLVSYAYRSFDCTDPSATVLTVYDVVAALASFRYQQAEGQEYKPYWHGQTDQGKSPQRLFDKGLDPQDPHQHQGVMQIYLNRFYEYQAAFNGTTESYHAWMQYQSAVLRAYQSALNLNDVVAISMALAGLNFYCVNIAKDYVINHLSSGI
;
A
#
# COMPACT_ATOMS: atom_id res chain seq x y z
N MET A 1 -45.20 -52.89 5.49
CA MET A 1 -44.62 -52.62 6.82
C MET A 1 -43.11 -52.61 6.68
N ALA A 2 -42.49 -51.65 7.34
CA ALA A 2 -41.14 -51.14 7.11
C ALA A 2 -39.99 -52.12 7.42
N THR A 3 -38.85 -51.87 6.81
CA THR A 3 -37.58 -51.74 7.54
C THR A 3 -36.63 -50.87 6.72
N GLN A 4 -36.62 -49.58 7.07
CA GLN A 4 -35.63 -48.62 6.62
C GLN A 4 -34.27 -49.05 7.17
N SER A 5 -33.30 -49.26 6.27
CA SER A 5 -31.89 -49.33 6.58
C SER A 5 -31.39 -47.92 6.86
N THR A 6 -31.42 -47.51 8.12
CA THR A 6 -30.72 -46.31 8.59
C THR A 6 -29.23 -46.61 8.59
N GLN A 7 -28.55 -46.40 7.45
CA GLN A 7 -27.11 -46.21 7.44
C GLN A 7 -26.86 -44.89 8.19
N SER A 8 -26.39 -45.01 9.43
CA SER A 8 -25.84 -43.87 10.15
C SER A 8 -24.63 -43.36 9.38
N ALA A 9 -24.77 -42.19 8.77
CA ALA A 9 -23.63 -41.41 8.31
C ALA A 9 -22.69 -41.23 9.51
N GLN A 10 -21.53 -41.89 9.48
CA GLN A 10 -20.44 -41.59 10.38
C GLN A 10 -20.03 -40.14 10.10
N ALA A 11 -20.40 -39.24 11.01
CA ALA A 11 -19.75 -37.95 11.11
C ALA A 11 -18.28 -38.22 11.49
N THR A 12 -17.42 -38.35 10.47
CA THR A 12 -15.97 -38.33 10.64
C THR A 12 -15.61 -36.95 11.15
N ASN A 13 -15.47 -36.82 12.47
CA ASN A 13 -14.98 -35.62 13.11
C ASN A 13 -13.57 -35.36 12.57
N ASN A 14 -13.44 -34.36 11.70
CA ASN A 14 -12.31 -34.29 10.79
C ASN A 14 -11.18 -33.50 11.46
N ARG A 15 -10.30 -34.18 12.18
CA ARG A 15 -9.26 -33.60 13.06
C ARG A 15 -8.40 -32.50 12.41
N PHE A 16 -8.26 -32.51 11.08
CA PHE A 16 -7.49 -31.54 10.31
C PHE A 16 -8.35 -30.49 9.58
N GLU A 17 -9.61 -30.29 9.99
CA GLU A 17 -10.46 -29.18 9.55
C GLU A 17 -10.36 -27.96 10.47
N PHE A 18 -10.59 -26.78 9.91
CA PHE A 18 -10.58 -25.52 10.66
C PHE A 18 -11.90 -25.38 11.42
N GLU A 19 -11.82 -25.16 12.73
CA GLU A 19 -12.98 -25.05 13.63
C GLU A 19 -12.75 -23.92 14.62
N ALA A 20 -13.84 -23.29 15.08
CA ALA A 20 -13.77 -22.21 16.05
C ALA A 20 -13.19 -22.71 17.39
N LYS A 21 -12.00 -22.23 17.73
CA LYS A 21 -11.24 -22.55 18.96
C LYS A 21 -10.86 -24.04 19.08
N ALA A 22 -9.85 -24.45 18.31
CA ALA A 22 -9.24 -25.76 18.51
C ALA A 22 -8.36 -25.80 19.79
N PRO A 23 -8.44 -26.87 20.59
CA PRO A 23 -7.50 -27.13 21.69
C PRO A 23 -6.04 -27.19 21.21
N ILE A 24 -5.10 -26.95 22.12
CA ILE A 24 -3.66 -27.12 21.85
C ILE A 24 -3.39 -28.62 21.74
N GLU A 25 -3.59 -29.16 20.54
CA GLU A 25 -3.34 -30.55 20.21
C GLU A 25 -2.08 -30.68 19.36
N THR A 26 -1.44 -31.84 19.47
CA THR A 26 -0.33 -32.24 18.59
C THR A 26 -0.69 -33.53 17.86
N ALA A 27 -0.14 -33.71 16.66
CA ALA A 27 -0.23 -34.93 15.87
C ALA A 27 1.04 -35.11 15.03
N LEU A 28 1.25 -36.32 14.48
CA LEU A 28 2.38 -36.59 13.61
C LEU A 28 2.10 -36.17 12.16
N LEU A 29 3.15 -35.83 11.41
CA LEU A 29 3.04 -35.57 9.96
C LEU A 29 2.51 -36.80 9.21
N SER A 30 2.85 -38.00 9.68
CA SER A 30 2.37 -39.27 9.13
C SER A 30 0.85 -39.46 9.29
N GLU A 31 0.24 -38.89 10.32
CA GLU A 31 -1.22 -38.91 10.49
C GLU A 31 -1.91 -38.02 9.46
N LEU A 32 -1.34 -36.84 9.17
CA LEU A 32 -1.83 -35.97 8.10
C LEU A 32 -1.71 -36.66 6.73
N ILE A 33 -0.60 -37.33 6.46
CA ILE A 33 -0.40 -38.05 5.19
C ILE A 33 -1.48 -39.12 4.97
N LYS A 34 -1.75 -39.94 6.00
CA LYS A 34 -2.83 -40.96 5.94
C LYS A 34 -4.20 -40.32 5.71
N HIS A 35 -4.42 -39.15 6.30
CA HIS A 35 -5.66 -38.41 6.11
C HIS A 35 -5.82 -37.92 4.66
N LEU A 36 -4.76 -37.34 4.09
CA LEU A 36 -4.74 -36.90 2.68
C LEU A 36 -4.91 -38.06 1.70
N GLU A 37 -4.35 -39.24 1.99
CA GLU A 37 -4.54 -40.45 1.18
C GLU A 37 -6.01 -40.89 1.11
N ALA A 38 -6.74 -40.75 2.21
CA ALA A 38 -8.16 -41.09 2.28
C ALA A 38 -9.03 -40.05 1.54
N GLU A 39 -8.66 -38.77 1.62
CA GLU A 39 -9.41 -37.65 1.05
C GLU A 39 -9.20 -37.51 -0.47
N VAL A 40 -7.96 -37.63 -0.93
CA VAL A 40 -7.58 -37.49 -2.33
C VAL A 40 -7.41 -38.88 -2.93
N GLN A 41 -8.51 -39.46 -3.41
CA GLN A 41 -8.58 -40.87 -3.86
C GLN A 41 -7.55 -41.31 -4.93
N LYS A 42 -6.73 -40.41 -5.50
CA LYS A 42 -5.42 -40.68 -6.16
C LYS A 42 -4.71 -39.38 -6.58
N PHE A 43 -3.43 -39.23 -6.23
CA PHE A 43 -2.53 -38.25 -6.85
C PHE A 43 -1.61 -38.98 -7.84
N ASN A 44 -1.89 -38.88 -9.15
CA ASN A 44 -1.09 -39.52 -10.22
C ASN A 44 -0.80 -41.03 -10.07
N GLY A 45 -1.50 -41.74 -9.18
CA GLY A 45 -1.28 -43.16 -8.89
C GLY A 45 -0.14 -43.45 -7.90
N GLU A 46 0.51 -42.43 -7.34
CA GLU A 46 1.56 -42.58 -6.32
C GLU A 46 1.01 -42.38 -4.90
N PRO A 47 1.53 -43.09 -3.87
CA PRO A 47 1.17 -42.86 -2.48
C PRO A 47 1.66 -41.50 -1.98
N PHE A 48 0.96 -40.91 -1.03
CA PHE A 48 1.40 -39.64 -0.45
C PHE A 48 2.58 -39.90 0.49
N THR A 49 3.60 -39.06 0.41
CA THR A 49 4.78 -39.14 1.29
C THR A 49 5.13 -37.75 1.80
N ALA A 50 6.04 -37.67 2.78
CA ALA A 50 6.59 -36.37 3.20
C ALA A 50 7.20 -35.58 2.02
N ARG A 51 7.70 -36.29 0.99
CA ARG A 51 8.21 -35.68 -0.24
C ARG A 51 7.11 -34.98 -1.05
N THR A 52 5.88 -35.48 -1.03
CA THR A 52 4.71 -34.87 -1.68
C THR A 52 4.37 -33.52 -1.05
N LEU A 53 4.60 -33.38 0.26
CA LEU A 53 4.37 -32.13 1.01
C LEU A 53 5.56 -31.16 0.97
N LYS A 54 6.71 -31.57 0.43
CA LYS A 54 7.96 -30.80 0.49
C LYS A 54 7.79 -29.35 0.01
N ARG A 55 7.10 -29.15 -1.11
CA ARG A 55 6.90 -27.81 -1.69
C ARG A 55 6.10 -26.90 -0.75
N THR A 56 5.10 -27.44 -0.06
CA THR A 56 4.31 -26.72 0.96
C THR A 56 5.15 -26.40 2.20
N LEU A 57 5.95 -27.36 2.68
CA LEU A 57 6.83 -27.17 3.84
C LEU A 57 7.92 -26.13 3.55
N ASP A 58 8.55 -26.20 2.36
CA ASP A 58 9.55 -25.23 1.90
C ASP A 58 8.95 -23.82 1.76
N PHE A 59 7.66 -23.71 1.42
CA PHE A 59 6.94 -22.44 1.38
C PHE A 59 6.70 -21.89 2.79
N LEU A 60 6.21 -22.71 3.73
CA LEU A 60 5.99 -22.30 5.13
C LEU A 60 7.29 -21.81 5.79
N LYS A 61 8.40 -22.52 5.59
CA LYS A 61 9.71 -22.09 6.09
C LYS A 61 10.10 -20.71 5.57
N ARG A 62 9.89 -20.44 4.29
CA ARG A 62 10.26 -19.16 3.65
C ARG A 62 9.32 -18.01 4.03
N SER A 63 8.02 -18.27 4.11
CA SER A 63 7.00 -17.22 4.29
C SER A 63 6.77 -16.85 5.75
N ILE A 64 6.78 -17.85 6.65
CA ILE A 64 6.44 -17.66 8.07
C ILE A 64 7.51 -18.19 9.03
N GLY A 65 8.65 -18.66 8.52
CA GLY A 65 9.79 -19.08 9.35
C GLY A 65 9.60 -20.42 10.08
N ILE A 66 8.54 -21.17 9.80
CA ILE A 66 8.27 -22.45 10.46
C ILE A 66 8.99 -23.58 9.72
N GLU A 67 9.93 -24.25 10.40
CA GLU A 67 10.65 -25.40 9.88
C GLU A 67 10.15 -26.71 10.51
N VAL A 68 9.87 -27.71 9.67
CA VAL A 68 9.53 -29.07 10.10
C VAL A 68 10.74 -29.96 9.80
N THR A 69 11.57 -30.22 10.82
CA THR A 69 12.83 -30.95 10.68
C THR A 69 12.65 -32.47 10.77
N GLU A 70 11.75 -32.94 11.62
CA GLU A 70 11.57 -34.37 11.93
C GLU A 70 10.13 -34.82 11.70
N SER A 71 9.96 -35.84 10.85
CA SER A 71 8.64 -36.37 10.47
C SER A 71 7.92 -37.10 11.61
N ASP A 72 8.69 -37.59 12.59
CA ASP A 72 8.21 -38.37 13.74
C ASP A 72 8.04 -37.51 15.00
N SER A 73 8.28 -36.21 14.90
CA SER A 73 8.06 -35.28 16.02
C SER A 73 6.56 -34.90 16.12
N PRO A 74 5.99 -34.78 17.33
CA PRO A 74 4.64 -34.26 17.51
C PRO A 74 4.60 -32.78 17.11
N LEU A 75 3.80 -32.48 16.09
CA LEU A 75 3.63 -31.13 15.55
C LEU A 75 2.29 -30.54 16.01
N PRO A 76 2.20 -29.21 16.21
CA PRO A 76 0.92 -28.57 16.51
C PRO A 76 -0.11 -28.87 15.42
N VAL A 77 -1.33 -29.24 15.80
CA VAL A 77 -2.41 -29.53 14.84
C VAL A 77 -2.72 -28.31 13.96
N SER A 78 -2.59 -27.08 14.48
CA SER A 78 -2.73 -25.85 13.68
C SER A 78 -1.74 -25.77 12.50
N LEU A 79 -0.51 -26.25 12.69
CA LEU A 79 0.48 -26.38 11.62
C LEU A 79 0.03 -27.39 10.58
N LEU A 80 -0.42 -28.57 11.01
CA LEU A 80 -0.87 -29.62 10.10
C LEU A 80 -2.13 -29.22 9.32
N LYS A 81 -3.08 -28.52 9.95
CA LYS A 81 -4.24 -27.90 9.28
C LYS A 81 -3.80 -26.91 8.20
N THR A 82 -2.81 -26.06 8.52
CA THR A 82 -2.26 -25.08 7.56
C THR A 82 -1.55 -25.77 6.40
N VAL A 83 -0.77 -26.83 6.66
CA VAL A 83 -0.13 -27.66 5.62
C VAL A 83 -1.19 -28.29 4.71
N ARG A 84 -2.24 -28.90 5.30
CA ARG A 84 -3.36 -29.49 4.56
C ARG A 84 -4.03 -28.48 3.63
N LEU A 85 -4.43 -27.33 4.17
CA LEU A 85 -5.10 -26.28 3.41
C LEU A 85 -4.26 -25.86 2.19
N LEU A 86 -3.02 -25.44 2.43
CA LEU A 86 -2.13 -24.97 1.38
C LEU A 86 -1.83 -26.04 0.33
N PHE A 87 -1.63 -27.29 0.78
CA PHE A 87 -1.40 -28.41 -0.12
C PHE A 87 -2.61 -28.70 -1.01
N LEU A 88 -3.81 -28.80 -0.43
CA LEU A 88 -5.04 -29.04 -1.19
C LEU A 88 -5.39 -27.88 -2.13
N THR A 89 -5.11 -26.64 -1.72
CA THR A 89 -5.30 -25.47 -2.58
C THR A 89 -4.36 -25.48 -3.78
N ASP A 90 -3.06 -25.80 -3.60
CA ASP A 90 -2.13 -25.93 -4.74
C ASP A 90 -2.48 -27.12 -5.63
N LEU A 91 -2.92 -28.23 -5.03
CA LEU A 91 -3.31 -29.44 -5.76
C LEU A 91 -4.56 -29.24 -6.64
N ASN A 92 -5.58 -28.57 -6.12
CA ASN A 92 -6.85 -28.35 -6.81
C ASN A 92 -6.82 -27.14 -7.75
N SER A 93 -5.73 -26.38 -7.74
CA SER A 93 -5.56 -25.20 -8.58
C SER A 93 -4.80 -25.55 -9.85
N ASN A 94 -5.26 -25.03 -10.99
CA ASN A 94 -4.52 -25.10 -12.25
C ASN A 94 -3.35 -24.09 -12.30
N ARG A 95 -3.01 -23.47 -11.16
CA ARG A 95 -2.03 -22.39 -11.04
C ARG A 95 -0.94 -22.78 -10.07
N ASN A 96 0.23 -22.16 -10.22
CA ASN A 96 1.30 -22.29 -9.24
C ASN A 96 0.98 -21.41 -8.01
N VAL A 97 0.20 -21.95 -7.06
CA VAL A 97 -0.30 -21.20 -5.89
C VAL A 97 0.85 -20.65 -5.07
N PHE A 98 1.88 -21.44 -4.80
CA PHE A 98 3.00 -20.94 -4.00
C PHE A 98 3.77 -19.81 -4.69
N ARG A 99 3.88 -19.81 -6.02
CA ARG A 99 4.46 -18.67 -6.75
C ARG A 99 3.60 -17.42 -6.61
N LEU A 100 2.27 -17.56 -6.68
CA LEU A 100 1.32 -16.46 -6.44
C LEU A 100 1.46 -15.90 -5.02
N LEU A 101 1.67 -16.75 -4.02
CA LEU A 101 1.71 -16.36 -2.60
C LEU A 101 3.12 -16.01 -2.09
N THR A 102 4.16 -16.04 -2.91
CA THR A 102 5.53 -15.70 -2.49
C THR A 102 5.77 -14.20 -2.74
N PRO A 103 6.42 -13.45 -1.81
CA PRO A 103 6.85 -12.09 -2.08
C PRO A 103 7.79 -12.05 -3.30
N PRO A 104 7.93 -10.90 -3.96
CA PRO A 104 8.88 -10.75 -5.06
C PRO A 104 10.30 -11.12 -4.59
N ALA A 105 11.03 -11.94 -5.32
CA ALA A 105 12.44 -12.16 -5.00
C ALA A 105 13.30 -10.95 -5.39
N THR A 106 12.85 -10.21 -6.40
CA THR A 106 13.48 -8.98 -6.89
C THR A 106 12.42 -7.92 -7.19
N VAL A 107 12.85 -6.67 -7.34
CA VAL A 107 11.96 -5.54 -7.70
C VAL A 107 11.31 -5.72 -9.08
N GLU A 108 11.79 -6.67 -9.87
CA GLU A 108 11.28 -6.98 -11.20
C GLU A 108 10.24 -8.11 -11.19
N GLU A 109 9.94 -8.72 -10.05
CA GLU A 109 9.14 -9.94 -9.97
C GLU A 109 7.85 -9.80 -9.14
N ALA A 110 7.05 -8.76 -9.34
CA ALA A 110 5.72 -8.70 -8.69
C ALA A 110 4.82 -9.90 -9.08
N THR A 111 4.70 -10.86 -8.18
CA THR A 111 4.12 -12.16 -8.48
C THR A 111 2.59 -12.23 -8.43
N MET A 112 1.91 -11.12 -8.09
CA MET A 112 0.49 -11.15 -7.73
C MET A 112 -0.26 -9.86 -8.09
N GLU A 113 -1.51 -10.03 -8.57
CA GLU A 113 -2.48 -8.93 -8.63
C GLU A 113 -3.17 -8.74 -7.28
N PHE A 114 -3.15 -7.53 -6.72
CA PHE A 114 -3.89 -7.24 -5.49
C PHE A 114 -5.24 -6.61 -5.81
N SER A 115 -6.31 -7.28 -5.39
CA SER A 115 -7.57 -6.59 -5.15
C SER A 115 -7.38 -5.76 -3.90
N THR A 116 -7.50 -4.45 -4.05
CA THR A 116 -7.88 -3.61 -2.92
C THR A 116 -9.37 -3.35 -3.01
N VAL A 117 -9.98 -2.72 -2.02
CA VAL A 117 -11.40 -2.36 -2.13
C VAL A 117 -11.59 -1.31 -3.22
N THR A 118 -10.59 -0.43 -3.40
CA THR A 118 -10.59 0.64 -4.41
C THR A 118 -10.09 0.19 -5.79
N THR A 119 -9.55 -1.02 -5.92
CA THR A 119 -8.98 -1.52 -7.18
C THR A 119 -9.57 -2.87 -7.56
N VAL A 120 -10.32 -2.92 -8.66
CA VAL A 120 -10.88 -4.17 -9.18
C VAL A 120 -9.74 -5.04 -9.74
N PRO A 121 -9.53 -6.27 -9.22
CA PRO A 121 -8.51 -7.17 -9.73
C PRO A 121 -8.91 -7.64 -11.13
N ARG A 122 -7.93 -7.78 -12.04
CA ARG A 122 -8.20 -8.35 -13.36
C ARG A 122 -8.32 -9.87 -13.23
N ASP A 123 -7.47 -10.45 -12.39
CA ASP A 123 -7.49 -11.86 -12.03
C ASP A 123 -8.42 -12.13 -10.82
N LYS A 124 -9.72 -12.17 -11.09
CA LYS A 124 -10.74 -12.43 -10.07
C LYS A 124 -10.62 -13.81 -9.42
N ASP A 125 -10.08 -14.80 -10.13
CA ASP A 125 -9.90 -16.14 -9.57
C ASP A 125 -8.76 -16.17 -8.55
N ALA A 126 -7.65 -15.46 -8.81
CA ALA A 126 -6.55 -15.33 -7.85
C ALA A 126 -7.04 -14.64 -6.58
N ASP A 127 -7.77 -13.53 -6.72
CA ASP A 127 -8.35 -12.79 -5.61
C ASP A 127 -9.29 -13.66 -4.77
N THR A 128 -10.19 -14.40 -5.43
CA THR A 128 -11.14 -15.30 -4.76
C THR A 128 -10.40 -16.42 -4.00
N LEU A 129 -9.35 -16.98 -4.60
CA LEU A 129 -8.53 -18.02 -3.96
C LEU A 129 -7.85 -17.49 -2.70
N ILE A 130 -7.24 -16.30 -2.76
CA ILE A 130 -6.54 -15.69 -1.62
C ILE A 130 -7.54 -15.34 -0.51
N LYS A 131 -8.70 -14.76 -0.86
CA LYS A 131 -9.77 -14.47 0.11
C LYS A 131 -10.26 -15.75 0.80
N GLY A 132 -10.49 -16.82 0.05
CA GLY A 132 -10.89 -18.11 0.62
C GLY A 132 -9.84 -18.71 1.56
N LEU A 133 -8.54 -18.59 1.23
CA LEU A 133 -7.45 -18.99 2.13
C LEU A 133 -7.47 -18.19 3.43
N ILE A 134 -7.56 -16.87 3.33
CA ILE A 134 -7.60 -15.95 4.47
C ILE A 134 -8.79 -16.25 5.39
N GLU A 135 -9.99 -16.41 4.81
CA GLU A 135 -11.22 -16.72 5.55
C GLU A 135 -11.11 -18.06 6.27
N THR A 136 -10.56 -19.08 5.61
CA THR A 136 -10.39 -20.41 6.21
C THR A 136 -9.38 -20.38 7.37
N LEU A 137 -8.24 -19.69 7.21
CA LEU A 137 -7.24 -19.55 8.26
C LEU A 137 -7.79 -18.79 9.47
N ALA A 138 -8.64 -17.78 9.25
CA ALA A 138 -9.23 -16.96 10.31
C ALA A 138 -10.12 -17.77 11.28
N LEU A 139 -10.68 -18.91 10.84
CA LEU A 139 -11.53 -19.76 11.68
C LEU A 139 -10.80 -20.35 12.91
N ASP A 140 -9.47 -20.53 12.82
CA ASP A 140 -8.64 -21.09 13.90
C ASP A 140 -7.98 -20.01 14.79
N ILE A 141 -8.31 -18.74 14.54
CA ILE A 141 -7.76 -17.57 15.25
C ILE A 141 -8.86 -16.98 16.14
N ASP A 142 -8.49 -16.48 17.33
CA ASP A 142 -9.42 -15.74 18.16
C ASP A 142 -9.98 -14.53 17.39
N PRO A 143 -11.32 -14.37 17.25
CA PRO A 143 -11.91 -13.23 16.55
C PRO A 143 -11.42 -11.86 17.04
N VAL A 144 -11.07 -11.74 18.32
CA VAL A 144 -10.49 -10.52 18.89
C VAL A 144 -9.13 -10.23 18.25
N ARG A 145 -8.29 -11.26 18.06
CA ARG A 145 -7.00 -11.12 17.38
C ARG A 145 -7.19 -10.80 15.90
N VAL A 146 -8.10 -11.49 15.20
CA VAL A 146 -8.42 -11.20 13.78
C VAL A 146 -8.76 -9.73 13.56
N GLN A 147 -9.51 -9.12 14.48
CA GLN A 147 -9.92 -7.72 14.40
C GLN A 147 -8.85 -6.72 14.90
N MET A 148 -7.83 -7.17 15.62
CA MET A 148 -6.91 -6.27 16.34
C MET A 148 -6.12 -5.36 15.39
N LEU A 149 -5.57 -5.91 14.31
CA LEU A 149 -4.82 -5.12 13.32
C LEU A 149 -5.74 -4.12 12.61
N SER A 150 -6.93 -4.54 12.20
CA SER A 150 -7.92 -3.66 11.56
C SER A 150 -8.35 -2.51 12.47
N LYS A 151 -8.56 -2.78 13.77
CA LYS A 151 -8.93 -1.77 14.77
C LYS A 151 -7.79 -0.78 15.04
N LEU A 152 -6.55 -1.26 15.13
CA LEU A 152 -5.37 -0.39 15.30
C LEU A 152 -5.25 0.61 14.15
N LEU A 153 -5.43 0.13 12.92
CA LEU A 153 -5.30 0.95 11.72
C LEU A 153 -6.56 1.81 11.42
N GLY A 154 -7.64 1.57 12.16
CA GLY A 154 -8.94 2.22 11.99
C GLY A 154 -9.91 1.44 11.09
N ASP A 155 -11.18 1.40 11.50
CA ASP A 155 -12.25 0.77 10.72
C ASP A 155 -12.85 1.76 9.73
N ARG A 156 -12.24 1.82 8.53
CA ARG A 156 -12.89 2.33 7.33
C ARG A 156 -13.49 1.14 6.59
N GLU A 157 -14.82 1.07 6.51
CA GLU A 157 -15.59 -0.07 5.95
C GLU A 157 -15.18 -0.42 4.51
N ALA A 158 -14.53 0.50 3.80
CA ALA A 158 -14.11 0.34 2.43
C ALA A 158 -12.59 0.14 2.23
N HIS A 159 -11.79 -0.23 3.25
CA HIS A 159 -10.34 -0.43 3.05
C HIS A 159 -9.86 -1.84 3.43
N SER A 160 -9.06 -2.44 2.55
CA SER A 160 -8.24 -3.62 2.83
C SER A 160 -7.15 -3.32 3.88
N VAL A 161 -6.61 -4.35 4.54
CA VAL A 161 -5.51 -4.18 5.51
C VAL A 161 -4.31 -3.47 4.89
N ALA A 162 -3.99 -3.74 3.62
CA ALA A 162 -2.89 -3.08 2.92
C ALA A 162 -3.14 -1.58 2.67
N GLU A 163 -4.37 -1.18 2.32
CA GLU A 163 -4.74 0.23 2.18
C GLU A 163 -4.67 0.94 3.53
N LYS A 164 -5.14 0.28 4.59
CA LYS A 164 -5.05 0.80 5.96
C LYS A 164 -3.60 0.97 6.43
N LEU A 165 -2.72 0.01 6.12
CA LEU A 165 -1.28 0.10 6.43
C LEU A 165 -0.59 1.24 5.68
N LEU A 166 -0.91 1.42 4.39
CA LEU A 166 -0.37 2.53 3.60
C LEU A 166 -0.80 3.88 4.19
N LEU A 167 -2.09 4.06 4.45
CA LEU A 167 -2.61 5.28 5.07
C LEU A 167 -2.02 5.53 6.45
N HIS A 168 -1.78 4.48 7.24
CA HIS A 168 -1.12 4.61 8.53
C HIS A 168 0.31 5.14 8.37
N ALA A 169 1.08 4.59 7.43
CA ALA A 169 2.44 5.06 7.12
C ALA A 169 2.47 6.50 6.59
N GLU A 170 1.55 6.86 5.67
CA GLU A 170 1.43 8.22 5.15
C GLU A 170 1.13 9.23 6.25
N ARG A 171 0.19 8.93 7.16
CA ARG A 171 -0.15 9.81 8.29
C ARG A 171 1.01 10.03 9.25
N THR A 172 1.75 8.98 9.58
CA THR A 172 2.98 9.11 10.38
C THR A 172 3.99 10.03 9.69
N ASN A 173 4.15 9.89 8.37
CA ASN A 173 5.05 10.73 7.59
C ASN A 173 4.59 12.20 7.55
N ASP A 174 3.29 12.46 7.45
CA ASP A 174 2.70 13.80 7.46
C ASP A 174 2.84 14.48 8.82
N GLU A 175 2.68 13.72 9.91
CA GLU A 175 2.91 14.22 11.27
C GLU A 175 4.38 14.62 11.47
N VAL A 176 5.33 13.77 11.08
CA VAL A 176 6.77 14.08 11.10
C VAL A 176 7.09 15.31 10.25
N SER A 177 6.50 15.39 9.05
CA SER A 177 6.71 16.53 8.15
C SER A 177 6.17 17.83 8.75
N THR A 178 5.05 17.77 9.46
CA THR A 178 4.45 18.91 10.15
C THR A 178 5.32 19.37 11.31
N ILE A 179 5.82 18.45 12.13
CA ILE A 179 6.76 18.76 13.22
C ILE A 179 8.01 19.47 12.69
N PHE A 180 8.60 18.99 11.60
CA PHE A 180 9.75 19.65 11.00
C PHE A 180 9.43 21.04 10.45
N ARG A 181 8.32 21.19 9.71
CA ARG A 181 7.92 22.50 9.16
C ARG A 181 7.61 23.52 10.25
N ASP A 182 6.89 23.11 11.30
CA ASP A 182 6.51 24.00 12.40
C ASP A 182 7.72 24.36 13.27
N GLY A 183 8.66 23.42 13.47
CA GLY A 183 9.83 23.60 14.32
C GLY A 183 11.04 24.26 13.64
N LEU A 184 11.23 24.04 12.34
CA LEU A 184 12.42 24.48 11.59
C LEU A 184 12.11 25.59 10.57
N GLY A 185 10.82 25.92 10.37
CA GLY A 185 10.37 26.89 9.38
C GLY A 185 10.43 26.38 7.95
N THR A 186 10.61 27.29 7.00
CA THR A 186 10.51 27.03 5.55
C THR A 186 11.87 26.94 4.84
N ASN A 187 12.98 26.82 5.59
CA ASN A 187 14.30 26.70 4.98
C ASN A 187 14.50 25.28 4.40
N ASP A 188 14.51 25.17 3.07
CA ASP A 188 14.57 23.90 2.34
C ASP A 188 15.79 23.05 2.74
N ALA A 189 16.98 23.66 2.81
CA ALA A 189 18.20 22.95 3.16
C ALA A 189 18.21 22.44 4.61
N VAL A 190 17.56 23.16 5.55
CA VAL A 190 17.42 22.73 6.95
C VAL A 190 16.45 21.55 7.04
N LEU A 191 15.29 21.65 6.35
CA LEU A 191 14.29 20.59 6.28
C LEU A 191 14.87 19.32 5.63
N ALA A 192 15.63 19.48 4.54
CA ALA A 192 16.30 18.37 3.86
C ALA A 192 17.24 17.62 4.80
N ARG A 193 18.07 18.34 5.58
CA ARG A 193 18.94 17.71 6.59
C ARG A 193 18.16 16.97 7.66
N ALA A 194 17.03 17.52 8.11
CA ALA A 194 16.17 16.88 9.11
C ALA A 194 15.59 15.56 8.58
N PHE A 195 15.03 15.55 7.38
CA PHE A 195 14.54 14.33 6.74
C PHE A 195 15.64 13.30 6.47
N CYS A 196 16.82 13.74 6.00
CA CYS A 196 17.96 12.84 5.83
C CYS A 196 18.43 12.22 7.16
N HIS A 197 18.37 12.96 8.27
CA HIS A 197 18.67 12.41 9.58
C HIS A 197 17.62 11.36 9.98
N ALA A 198 16.33 11.68 9.88
CA ALA A 198 15.25 10.74 10.19
C ALA A 198 15.34 9.47 9.33
N ALA A 199 15.67 9.60 8.04
CA ALA A 199 15.86 8.46 7.15
C ALA A 199 16.99 7.52 7.64
N LYS A 200 18.12 8.09 8.10
CA LYS A 200 19.25 7.30 8.65
C LYS A 200 18.88 6.55 9.92
N GLU A 201 18.09 7.15 10.80
CA GLU A 201 17.59 6.48 12.01
C GLU A 201 16.65 5.32 11.63
N MET A 202 15.75 5.53 10.66
CA MET A 202 14.85 4.49 10.16
C MET A 202 15.59 3.33 9.48
N ASP A 203 16.63 3.61 8.71
CA ASP A 203 17.40 2.57 8.03
C ASP A 203 18.16 1.65 9.01
N GLN A 204 18.45 2.13 10.23
CA GLN A 204 19.10 1.36 11.29
C GLN A 204 18.09 0.57 12.13
N LEU A 205 16.82 0.99 12.16
CA LEU A 205 15.80 0.35 12.97
C LEU A 205 15.48 -1.06 12.46
N ARG A 206 15.59 -2.05 13.34
CA ARG A 206 15.11 -3.41 13.09
C ARG A 206 14.18 -3.79 14.22
N VAL A 207 12.94 -4.16 13.85
CA VAL A 207 12.02 -4.75 14.82
C VAL A 207 12.33 -6.23 14.91
N GLU A 208 12.85 -6.63 16.06
CA GLU A 208 13.15 -8.03 16.37
C GLU A 208 12.10 -8.60 17.31
N ARG A 209 11.84 -9.89 17.17
CA ARG A 209 10.97 -10.62 18.08
C ARG A 209 11.74 -10.86 19.38
N THR A 210 11.17 -10.46 20.51
CA THR A 210 11.58 -11.01 21.81
C THR A 210 10.91 -12.38 21.99
N ASP A 211 11.69 -13.41 22.34
CA ASP A 211 11.41 -14.86 22.18
C ASP A 211 10.18 -15.45 22.90
N ASP A 212 9.27 -14.65 23.45
CA ASP A 212 8.20 -15.13 24.32
C ASP A 212 6.92 -15.54 23.57
N LEU A 213 6.98 -16.64 22.81
CA LEU A 213 5.87 -17.36 22.12
C LEU A 213 5.79 -17.06 20.62
N SER A 214 6.04 -18.07 19.79
CA SER A 214 5.75 -18.05 18.34
C SER A 214 4.24 -18.14 18.07
N PRO A 215 3.70 -17.40 17.07
CA PRO A 215 2.29 -17.51 16.71
C PRO A 215 1.97 -18.93 16.24
N ARG A 216 0.70 -19.31 16.34
CA ARG A 216 0.22 -20.53 15.67
C ARG A 216 0.43 -20.36 14.15
N ALA A 217 0.72 -21.46 13.46
CA ALA A 217 0.96 -21.43 12.01
C ALA A 217 -0.22 -20.84 11.22
N SER A 218 -1.46 -21.09 11.67
CA SER A 218 -2.69 -20.53 11.10
C SER A 218 -2.70 -18.99 11.19
N GLU A 219 -2.37 -18.44 12.35
CA GLU A 219 -2.24 -17.00 12.56
C GLU A 219 -1.08 -16.39 11.77
N ALA A 220 0.07 -17.06 11.74
CA ALA A 220 1.22 -16.59 11.01
C ALA A 220 0.95 -16.49 9.51
N MET A 221 0.35 -17.54 8.93
CA MET A 221 0.00 -17.56 7.52
C MET A 221 -1.14 -16.58 7.20
N TYR A 222 -2.16 -16.48 8.07
CA TYR A 222 -3.22 -15.48 7.94
C TYR A 222 -2.64 -14.07 7.84
N THR A 223 -1.75 -13.73 8.78
CA THR A 223 -1.16 -12.39 8.87
C THR A 223 -0.21 -12.12 7.70
N TYR A 224 0.57 -13.13 7.31
CA TYR A 224 1.39 -13.07 6.11
C TYR A 224 0.55 -12.74 4.87
N LEU A 225 -0.54 -13.47 4.61
CA LEU A 225 -1.41 -13.26 3.44
C LEU A 225 -2.13 -11.92 3.47
N GLN A 226 -2.65 -11.50 4.63
CA GLN A 226 -3.30 -10.20 4.82
C GLN A 226 -2.38 -9.02 4.52
N THR A 227 -1.09 -9.16 4.83
CA THR A 227 -0.09 -8.10 4.69
C THR A 227 0.70 -8.18 3.38
N LEU A 228 0.57 -9.29 2.64
CA LEU A 228 1.29 -9.55 1.40
C LEU A 228 1.13 -8.44 0.35
N PRO A 229 -0.07 -7.83 0.13
CA PRO A 229 -0.19 -6.69 -0.77
C PRO A 229 0.71 -5.52 -0.41
N PHE A 230 0.80 -5.22 0.89
CA PHE A 230 1.63 -4.12 1.36
C PHE A 230 3.12 -4.46 1.28
N ARG A 231 3.51 -5.71 1.48
CA ARG A 231 4.92 -6.17 1.30
C ARG A 231 5.39 -5.98 -0.13
N HIS A 232 4.54 -6.33 -1.11
CA HIS A 232 4.84 -6.06 -2.51
C HIS A 232 4.97 -4.56 -2.78
N PHE A 233 4.05 -3.75 -2.24
CA PHE A 233 4.15 -2.31 -2.35
C PHE A 233 5.50 -1.79 -1.83
N ILE A 234 5.91 -2.17 -0.62
CA ILE A 234 7.19 -1.75 -0.02
C ILE A 234 8.37 -2.09 -0.93
N GLN A 235 8.38 -3.29 -1.52
CA GLN A 235 9.50 -3.75 -2.33
C GLN A 235 9.59 -3.03 -3.68
N HIS A 236 8.45 -2.72 -4.32
CA HIS A 236 8.42 -2.04 -5.61
C HIS A 236 8.47 -0.52 -5.50
N TYR A 237 8.10 0.05 -4.35
CA TYR A 237 7.97 1.49 -4.18
C TYR A 237 9.23 2.27 -4.55
N PRO A 238 10.46 1.91 -4.11
CA PRO A 238 11.65 2.68 -4.47
C PRO A 238 11.91 2.77 -5.98
N LYS A 239 11.86 1.63 -6.69
CA LYS A 239 12.01 1.61 -8.16
C LYS A 239 10.86 2.36 -8.84
N HIS A 240 9.65 2.21 -8.32
CA HIS A 240 8.49 2.94 -8.81
C HIS A 240 8.67 4.46 -8.67
N LEU A 241 9.19 4.93 -7.54
CA LEU A 241 9.51 6.34 -7.35
C LEU A 241 10.50 6.83 -8.38
N GLU A 242 11.62 6.12 -8.56
CA GLU A 242 12.67 6.46 -9.52
C GLU A 242 12.17 6.50 -10.96
N GLU A 243 11.42 5.46 -11.36
CA GLU A 243 10.88 5.37 -12.71
C GLU A 243 9.89 6.51 -12.96
N THR A 244 8.99 6.79 -12.02
CA THR A 244 7.87 7.73 -12.25
C THR A 244 8.22 9.21 -12.14
N ARG A 245 9.45 9.55 -11.77
CA ARG A 245 9.94 10.93 -11.64
C ARG A 245 9.76 11.73 -12.91
N ILE A 246 9.55 13.03 -12.73
CA ILE A 246 9.59 13.99 -13.83
C ILE A 246 11.05 14.07 -14.31
N GLN A 247 11.27 13.76 -15.60
CA GLN A 247 12.60 13.71 -16.22
C GLN A 247 13.01 15.07 -16.79
N LEU A 248 12.04 15.97 -16.98
CA LEU A 248 12.29 17.35 -17.39
C LEU A 248 12.54 18.21 -16.15
N ASP A 249 13.33 19.27 -16.32
CA ASP A 249 13.48 20.28 -15.28
C ASP A 249 12.13 20.97 -15.06
N ILE A 250 11.67 20.98 -13.82
CA ILE A 250 10.48 21.73 -13.42
C ILE A 250 10.89 23.19 -13.28
N VAL A 251 10.28 24.06 -14.08
CA VAL A 251 10.56 25.49 -14.04
C VAL A 251 9.85 26.12 -12.85
N ASP A 252 10.54 26.96 -12.10
CA ASP A 252 9.94 27.80 -11.07
C ASP A 252 8.95 28.78 -11.70
N ILE A 253 7.71 28.75 -11.22
CA ILE A 253 6.60 29.58 -11.70
C ILE A 253 6.15 30.59 -10.64
N GLN A 254 6.90 30.82 -9.57
CA GLN A 254 6.44 31.63 -8.44
C GLN A 254 6.00 33.04 -8.87
N ASP A 255 6.80 33.74 -9.66
CA ASP A 255 6.50 35.09 -10.14
C ASP A 255 5.30 35.10 -11.11
N ASP A 256 5.21 34.11 -11.99
CA ASP A 256 4.12 33.95 -12.94
C ASP A 256 2.79 33.63 -12.23
N ALA A 257 2.82 32.77 -11.22
CA ALA A 257 1.65 32.41 -10.42
C ALA A 257 1.18 33.59 -9.56
N GLU A 258 2.11 34.39 -9.02
CA GLU A 258 1.80 35.64 -8.33
C GLU A 258 1.17 36.67 -9.29
N HIS A 259 1.67 36.76 -10.52
CA HIS A 259 1.06 37.59 -11.56
C HIS A 259 -0.35 37.12 -11.92
N PHE A 260 -0.54 35.82 -12.12
CA PHE A 260 -1.84 35.21 -12.38
C PHE A 260 -2.85 35.50 -11.25
N CYS A 261 -2.45 35.31 -9.99
CA CYS A 261 -3.31 35.63 -8.86
C CYS A 261 -3.73 37.11 -8.84
N ARG A 262 -2.82 38.03 -9.17
CA ARG A 262 -3.13 39.47 -9.27
C ARG A 262 -4.12 39.78 -10.40
N LEU A 263 -3.98 39.11 -11.54
CA LEU A 263 -4.92 39.22 -12.66
C LEU A 263 -6.30 38.68 -12.29
N ALA A 264 -6.36 37.54 -11.62
CA ALA A 264 -7.60 36.92 -11.20
C ALA A 264 -8.32 37.72 -10.09
N ALA A 265 -7.57 38.41 -9.24
CA ALA A 265 -8.09 39.22 -8.14
C ALA A 265 -8.48 40.66 -8.52
N LYS A 266 -8.45 41.04 -9.81
CA LYS A 266 -8.54 42.43 -10.28
C LYS A 266 -9.74 43.25 -9.76
N ASP A 267 -10.81 42.59 -9.30
CA ASP A 267 -12.01 43.22 -8.72
C ASP A 267 -12.25 42.85 -7.23
N ALA A 268 -11.34 42.10 -6.60
CA ALA A 268 -11.44 41.66 -5.22
C ALA A 268 -10.63 42.58 -4.28
N PRO A 269 -11.19 42.98 -3.12
CA PRO A 269 -10.50 43.84 -2.14
C PRO A 269 -9.30 43.17 -1.46
N TRP A 270 -9.03 41.89 -1.73
CA TRP A 270 -7.96 41.11 -1.12
C TRP A 270 -7.19 40.36 -2.20
N HIS A 271 -5.90 40.64 -2.32
CA HIS A 271 -5.00 39.79 -3.09
C HIS A 271 -4.75 38.49 -2.33
N HIS A 272 -4.78 37.37 -3.02
CA HIS A 272 -4.47 36.06 -2.47
C HIS A 272 -3.28 35.51 -3.23
N GLY A 273 -2.14 35.36 -2.56
CA GLY A 273 -0.95 34.76 -3.17
C GLY A 273 -1.20 33.30 -3.58
N PRO A 274 -0.36 32.74 -4.48
CA PRO A 274 -0.58 31.44 -5.10
C PRO A 274 -0.60 30.28 -4.10
N SER A 275 0.06 30.40 -2.96
CA SER A 275 0.08 29.42 -1.87
C SER A 275 -1.12 29.51 -0.91
N LYS A 276 -2.05 30.46 -1.10
CA LYS A 276 -3.20 30.63 -0.20
C LYS A 276 -4.30 29.63 -0.54
N ARG A 277 -4.80 28.92 0.47
CA ARG A 277 -5.89 27.94 0.32
C ARG A 277 -7.23 28.67 0.20
N ILE A 278 -7.72 28.79 -1.03
CA ILE A 278 -8.97 29.52 -1.34
C ILE A 278 -9.88 28.74 -2.30
N PHE A 279 -9.38 27.65 -2.88
CA PHE A 279 -10.14 26.81 -3.81
C PHE A 279 -10.58 25.52 -3.13
N SER A 280 -11.71 25.00 -3.59
CA SER A 280 -12.18 23.66 -3.27
C SER A 280 -12.16 22.80 -4.53
N VAL A 281 -12.32 21.50 -4.37
CA VAL A 281 -12.45 20.55 -5.48
C VAL A 281 -13.63 20.93 -6.40
N ASN A 282 -14.69 21.53 -5.85
CA ASN A 282 -15.82 21.97 -6.64
C ASN A 282 -15.59 23.31 -7.36
N THR A 283 -14.64 24.15 -6.91
CA THR A 283 -14.45 25.50 -7.47
C THR A 283 -13.21 25.68 -8.33
N PHE A 284 -12.26 24.72 -8.33
CA PHE A 284 -11.00 24.90 -9.10
C PHE A 284 -11.22 25.09 -10.61
N HIS A 285 -12.26 24.48 -11.19
CA HIS A 285 -12.59 24.59 -12.61
C HIS A 285 -12.92 26.03 -13.05
N HIS A 286 -13.27 26.91 -12.11
CA HIS A 286 -13.46 28.33 -12.39
C HIS A 286 -12.17 29.01 -12.87
N LEU A 287 -10.99 28.52 -12.47
CA LEU A 287 -9.71 29.02 -12.99
C LEU A 287 -9.57 28.72 -14.48
N LEU A 288 -9.89 27.49 -14.89
CA LEU A 288 -9.83 27.06 -16.29
C LEU A 288 -10.93 27.70 -17.15
N SER A 289 -12.03 28.13 -16.54
CA SER A 289 -13.14 28.78 -17.24
C SER A 289 -12.97 30.30 -17.36
N GLY A 290 -12.42 30.94 -16.33
CA GLY A 290 -12.24 32.39 -16.26
C GLY A 290 -10.96 32.89 -16.93
N TRP A 291 -9.85 32.15 -16.77
CA TRP A 291 -8.51 32.55 -17.26
C TRP A 291 -7.82 31.38 -17.97
N PRO A 292 -8.42 30.85 -19.06
CA PRO A 292 -7.93 29.66 -19.74
C PRO A 292 -6.55 29.86 -20.38
N ASP A 293 -6.28 31.03 -20.95
CA ASP A 293 -5.02 31.32 -21.64
C ASP A 293 -3.86 31.46 -20.64
N GLU A 294 -4.08 32.19 -19.56
CA GLU A 294 -3.08 32.39 -18.52
C GLU A 294 -2.77 31.08 -17.77
N LEU A 295 -3.79 30.24 -17.54
CA LEU A 295 -3.57 28.92 -16.94
C LEU A 295 -2.83 27.98 -17.90
N CYS A 296 -3.07 28.07 -19.22
CA CYS A 296 -2.28 27.34 -20.22
C CYS A 296 -0.82 27.77 -20.22
N GLU A 297 -0.56 29.07 -20.12
CA GLU A 297 0.79 29.60 -20.02
C GLU A 297 1.49 29.11 -18.75
N LEU A 298 0.82 29.15 -17.60
CA LEU A 298 1.36 28.63 -16.33
C LEU A 298 1.73 27.16 -16.40
N VAL A 299 0.81 26.30 -16.85
CA VAL A 299 1.10 24.86 -17.00
C VAL A 299 2.17 24.62 -18.05
N GLY A 300 2.17 25.40 -19.13
CA GLY A 300 3.19 25.32 -20.17
C GLY A 300 4.59 25.67 -19.68
N LYS A 301 4.71 26.71 -18.84
CA LYS A 301 5.96 27.08 -18.17
C LYS A 301 6.41 26.01 -17.19
N ALA A 302 5.54 25.61 -16.27
CA ALA A 302 5.85 24.61 -15.24
C ALA A 302 6.37 23.28 -15.82
N THR A 303 5.77 22.83 -16.93
CA THR A 303 6.12 21.56 -17.59
C THR A 303 7.23 21.70 -18.62
N GLY A 304 7.52 22.91 -19.11
CA GLY A 304 8.33 23.14 -20.31
C GLY A 304 7.66 22.72 -21.62
N ILE A 305 6.35 22.39 -21.60
CA ILE A 305 5.65 21.77 -22.73
C ILE A 305 4.52 22.72 -23.21
N PRO A 306 4.52 23.13 -24.49
CA PRO A 306 3.44 23.94 -25.05
C PRO A 306 2.07 23.30 -24.82
N THR A 307 1.16 24.09 -24.25
CA THR A 307 -0.13 23.62 -23.74
C THR A 307 -1.25 24.47 -24.28
N THR A 308 -2.30 23.82 -24.79
CA THR A 308 -3.50 24.47 -25.33
C THR A 308 -4.69 24.29 -24.39
N ILE A 309 -5.67 25.20 -24.49
CA ILE A 309 -6.92 25.14 -23.71
C ILE A 309 -7.61 23.79 -23.85
N LYS A 310 -7.66 23.25 -25.08
CA LYS A 310 -8.29 21.96 -25.37
C LYS A 310 -7.61 20.81 -24.62
N GLN A 311 -6.28 20.83 -24.50
CA GLN A 311 -5.53 19.82 -23.76
C GLN A 311 -5.82 19.92 -22.25
N LEU A 312 -5.78 21.12 -21.67
CA LEU A 312 -6.10 21.29 -20.24
C LEU A 312 -7.53 20.87 -19.91
N LYS A 313 -8.53 21.29 -20.71
CA LYS A 313 -9.92 20.86 -20.54
C LYS A 313 -10.07 19.34 -20.65
N GLY A 314 -9.28 18.69 -21.51
CA GLY A 314 -9.25 17.23 -21.62
C GLY A 314 -8.73 16.51 -20.37
N HIS A 315 -8.11 17.22 -19.42
CA HIS A 315 -7.58 16.67 -18.18
C HIS A 315 -8.34 17.12 -16.92
N GLU A 316 -9.37 17.96 -17.05
CA GLU A 316 -10.10 18.56 -15.92
C GLU A 316 -10.66 17.50 -14.95
N ASP A 317 -11.39 16.50 -15.46
CA ASP A 317 -11.95 15.42 -14.63
C ASP A 317 -10.87 14.60 -13.91
N ARG A 318 -9.70 14.43 -14.53
CA ARG A 318 -8.59 13.68 -13.94
C ARG A 318 -7.90 14.50 -12.86
N ALA A 319 -7.65 15.77 -13.13
CA ALA A 319 -7.12 16.73 -12.17
C ALA A 319 -8.05 16.84 -10.96
N LYS A 320 -9.37 16.92 -11.17
CA LYS A 320 -10.36 16.91 -10.09
C LYS A 320 -10.18 15.71 -9.16
N ARG A 321 -10.05 14.50 -9.72
CA ARG A 321 -9.91 13.26 -8.94
C ARG A 321 -8.58 13.21 -8.19
N LEU A 322 -7.49 13.67 -8.81
CA LEU A 322 -6.19 13.79 -8.14
C LEU A 322 -6.25 14.78 -6.98
N LEU A 323 -6.95 15.91 -7.15
CA LEU A 323 -7.16 16.91 -6.10
C LEU A 323 -8.05 16.37 -4.96
N VAL A 324 -9.07 15.53 -5.25
CA VAL A 324 -9.84 14.83 -4.22
C VAL A 324 -8.92 13.91 -3.40
N SER A 325 -8.07 13.13 -4.08
CA SER A 325 -7.12 12.26 -3.40
C SER A 325 -6.14 13.06 -2.55
N TYR A 326 -5.60 14.18 -3.06
CA TYR A 326 -4.74 15.09 -2.30
C TYR A 326 -5.44 15.68 -1.06
N ALA A 327 -6.65 16.19 -1.22
CA ALA A 327 -7.45 16.79 -0.14
C ALA A 327 -7.74 15.77 0.98
N TYR A 328 -8.06 14.54 0.59
CA TYR A 328 -8.26 13.45 1.53
C TYR A 328 -6.98 13.05 2.24
N ARG A 329 -5.87 12.84 1.53
CA ARG A 329 -4.63 12.36 2.14
C ARG A 329 -4.01 13.40 3.06
N SER A 330 -3.93 14.65 2.60
CA SER A 330 -3.20 15.70 3.32
C SER A 330 -4.01 16.40 4.40
N PHE A 331 -5.35 16.31 4.34
CA PHE A 331 -6.25 17.05 5.26
C PHE A 331 -7.38 16.21 5.85
N ASP A 332 -7.45 14.91 5.57
CA ASP A 332 -8.60 14.02 5.90
C ASP A 332 -9.94 14.62 5.47
N CYS A 333 -9.92 15.41 4.38
CA CYS A 333 -11.08 16.17 3.93
C CYS A 333 -11.84 15.41 2.84
N THR A 334 -13.09 15.04 3.15
CA THR A 334 -14.01 14.40 2.21
C THR A 334 -15.04 15.37 1.63
N ASP A 335 -15.15 16.59 2.17
CA ASP A 335 -16.06 17.62 1.67
C ASP A 335 -15.48 18.28 0.40
N PRO A 336 -16.07 18.06 -0.79
CA PRO A 336 -15.56 18.64 -2.03
C PRO A 336 -15.69 20.17 -2.09
N SER A 337 -16.41 20.78 -1.15
CA SER A 337 -16.62 22.22 -1.05
C SER A 337 -15.65 22.92 -0.10
N ALA A 338 -14.87 22.18 0.69
CA ALA A 338 -13.90 22.75 1.62
C ALA A 338 -12.75 23.45 0.88
N THR A 339 -12.38 24.65 1.32
CA THR A 339 -11.32 25.46 0.68
C THR A 339 -9.94 25.04 1.18
N VAL A 340 -9.48 23.89 0.70
CA VAL A 340 -8.19 23.30 1.09
C VAL A 340 -7.11 23.40 -0.01
N LEU A 341 -7.47 23.89 -1.19
CA LEU A 341 -6.60 23.93 -2.38
C LEU A 341 -6.07 25.34 -2.68
N THR A 342 -4.86 25.39 -3.22
CA THR A 342 -4.12 26.57 -3.66
C THR A 342 -4.03 26.62 -5.19
N VAL A 343 -3.51 27.72 -5.76
CA VAL A 343 -3.23 27.78 -7.22
C VAL A 343 -2.15 26.77 -7.60
N TYR A 344 -1.13 26.61 -6.75
CA TYR A 344 -0.08 25.61 -6.98
C TYR A 344 -0.62 24.19 -7.07
N ASP A 345 -1.59 23.82 -6.22
CA ASP A 345 -2.19 22.48 -6.27
C ASP A 345 -2.90 22.27 -7.61
N VAL A 346 -3.66 23.27 -8.08
CA VAL A 346 -4.38 23.18 -9.36
C VAL A 346 -3.40 23.05 -10.53
N VAL A 347 -2.35 23.88 -10.56
CA VAL A 347 -1.32 23.84 -11.61
C VAL A 347 -0.56 22.52 -11.57
N ALA A 348 -0.16 22.03 -10.38
CA ALA A 348 0.55 20.76 -10.21
C ALA A 348 -0.29 19.57 -10.69
N ALA A 349 -1.60 19.57 -10.40
CA ALA A 349 -2.50 18.51 -10.85
C ALA A 349 -2.62 18.48 -12.39
N LEU A 350 -2.81 19.64 -13.02
CA LEU A 350 -2.87 19.74 -14.48
C LEU A 350 -1.53 19.39 -15.15
N ALA A 351 -0.42 19.87 -14.59
CA ALA A 351 0.93 19.60 -15.05
C ALA A 351 1.26 18.09 -15.03
N SER A 352 0.83 17.38 -13.98
CA SER A 352 1.03 15.92 -13.84
C SER A 352 0.42 15.12 -15.00
N PHE A 353 -0.78 15.48 -15.46
CA PHE A 353 -1.41 14.84 -16.62
C PHE A 353 -0.84 15.35 -17.95
N ARG A 354 -0.52 16.64 -18.04
CA ARG A 354 0.07 17.22 -19.25
C ARG A 354 1.44 16.61 -19.57
N TYR A 355 2.27 16.42 -18.54
CA TYR A 355 3.55 15.73 -18.65
C TYR A 355 3.37 14.30 -19.15
N GLN A 356 2.46 13.53 -18.54
CA GLN A 356 2.16 12.17 -19.00
C GLN A 356 1.67 12.11 -20.45
N GLN A 357 0.93 13.13 -20.91
CA GLN A 357 0.44 13.18 -22.29
C GLN A 357 1.56 13.38 -23.31
N ALA A 358 2.60 14.16 -22.99
CA ALA A 358 3.69 14.48 -23.91
C ALA A 358 4.90 13.56 -23.77
N GLU A 359 5.43 13.43 -22.54
CA GLU A 359 6.68 12.72 -22.24
C GLU A 359 6.43 11.38 -21.55
N GLY A 360 5.17 10.94 -21.53
CA GLY A 360 4.71 9.83 -20.74
C GLY A 360 5.53 8.57 -20.91
N GLN A 361 6.07 8.09 -19.80
CA GLN A 361 6.69 6.78 -19.73
C GLN A 361 5.63 5.67 -19.83
N GLU A 362 6.05 4.52 -20.38
CA GLU A 362 5.25 3.32 -20.33
C GLU A 362 5.24 2.77 -18.90
N TYR A 363 4.10 2.84 -18.21
CA TYR A 363 3.93 2.13 -16.94
C TYR A 363 3.43 0.71 -17.22
N LYS A 364 4.25 -0.27 -16.83
CA LYS A 364 3.87 -1.67 -16.76
C LYS A 364 3.71 -1.99 -15.27
N PRO A 365 2.48 -2.06 -14.73
CA PRO A 365 2.33 -2.77 -13.47
C PRO A 365 2.78 -4.21 -13.78
N TYR A 366 3.79 -4.69 -13.07
CA TYR A 366 4.31 -6.03 -13.30
C TYR A 366 3.29 -7.03 -12.72
N TRP A 367 2.86 -8.00 -13.52
CA TRP A 367 1.90 -9.04 -13.11
C TRP A 367 2.37 -10.39 -13.65
N HIS A 368 2.21 -11.47 -12.88
CA HIS A 368 2.56 -12.80 -13.36
C HIS A 368 1.64 -13.28 -14.50
N GLY A 369 2.24 -13.68 -15.63
CA GLY A 369 1.55 -14.40 -16.71
C GLY A 369 1.04 -13.55 -17.88
N GLN A 370 1.29 -12.24 -17.91
CA GLN A 370 0.94 -11.40 -19.07
C GLN A 370 2.08 -11.34 -20.08
N THR A 371 1.80 -11.79 -21.31
CA THR A 371 2.71 -11.68 -22.47
C THR A 371 2.51 -10.38 -23.26
N ASP A 372 1.40 -9.66 -23.08
CA ASP A 372 1.17 -8.34 -23.68
C ASP A 372 -0.03 -7.61 -23.05
N GLN A 373 0.12 -6.31 -22.71
CA GLN A 373 -0.83 -5.19 -22.96
C GLN A 373 -0.69 -3.95 -22.03
N GLY A 374 -0.67 -2.76 -22.66
CA GLY A 374 -1.22 -1.51 -22.09
C GLY A 374 -0.24 -0.41 -21.66
N LYS A 375 0.47 0.21 -22.61
CA LYS A 375 1.52 1.24 -22.42
C LYS A 375 1.14 2.54 -21.70
N SER A 376 -0.14 2.81 -21.41
CA SER A 376 -0.58 4.16 -20.96
C SER A 376 -1.06 4.17 -19.51
N PRO A 377 -0.30 4.76 -18.57
CA PRO A 377 -0.74 5.04 -17.21
C PRO A 377 -2.09 5.78 -17.20
N GLN A 378 -2.27 6.75 -18.08
CA GLN A 378 -3.51 7.53 -18.13
C GLN A 378 -4.76 6.68 -18.40
N ARG A 379 -4.67 5.67 -19.27
CA ARG A 379 -5.78 4.74 -19.51
C ARG A 379 -6.08 3.88 -18.28
N LEU A 380 -5.05 3.54 -17.50
CA LEU A 380 -5.22 2.79 -16.24
C LEU A 380 -5.84 3.67 -15.16
N PHE A 381 -5.49 4.95 -15.12
CA PHE A 381 -6.14 5.94 -14.25
C PHE A 381 -7.63 6.01 -14.57
N ASP A 382 -7.98 6.20 -15.85
CA ASP A 382 -9.39 6.29 -16.27
C ASP A 382 -10.21 5.03 -15.93
N LYS A 383 -9.60 3.85 -16.00
CA LYS A 383 -10.27 2.57 -15.69
C LYS A 383 -10.30 2.24 -14.20
N GLY A 384 -9.29 2.68 -13.45
CA GLY A 384 -9.11 2.35 -12.05
C GLY A 384 -10.13 3.04 -11.17
N LEU A 385 -10.61 4.20 -11.59
CA LEU A 385 -11.49 5.09 -10.86
C LEU A 385 -12.85 4.48 -10.52
N ASP A 386 -13.09 4.21 -9.24
CA ASP A 386 -14.41 3.94 -8.71
C ASP A 386 -15.18 5.27 -8.58
N PRO A 387 -16.35 5.43 -9.25
CA PRO A 387 -17.20 6.60 -9.06
C PRO A 387 -17.72 6.76 -7.63
N GLN A 388 -17.78 5.67 -6.85
CA GLN A 388 -18.25 5.65 -5.47
C GLN A 388 -17.13 5.87 -4.44
N ASP A 389 -15.87 5.69 -4.84
CA ASP A 389 -14.71 5.92 -4.00
C ASP A 389 -13.60 6.71 -4.73
N PRO A 390 -13.58 8.05 -4.57
CA PRO A 390 -12.57 8.89 -5.20
C PRO A 390 -11.22 8.90 -4.44
N HIS A 391 -11.07 8.13 -3.35
CA HIS A 391 -9.92 8.15 -2.45
C HIS A 391 -8.91 7.02 -2.72
N GLN A 392 -8.73 6.63 -3.97
CA GLN A 392 -7.93 5.46 -4.34
C GLN A 392 -6.48 5.52 -3.82
N HIS A 393 -6.06 4.45 -3.15
CA HIS A 393 -4.79 4.45 -2.42
C HIS A 393 -3.60 3.97 -3.25
N GLN A 394 -3.82 3.14 -4.28
CA GLN A 394 -2.73 2.37 -4.89
C GLN A 394 -2.72 2.39 -6.42
N GLY A 395 -1.59 1.89 -6.96
CA GLY A 395 -1.38 1.70 -8.40
C GLY A 395 -1.12 3.02 -9.13
N VAL A 396 -1.84 3.24 -10.21
CA VAL A 396 -1.63 4.39 -11.09
C VAL A 396 -1.86 5.75 -10.40
N MET A 397 -2.72 5.81 -9.38
CA MET A 397 -2.94 7.04 -8.61
C MET A 397 -1.64 7.55 -7.97
N GLN A 398 -0.79 6.64 -7.47
CA GLN A 398 0.47 7.00 -6.82
C GLN A 398 1.44 7.68 -7.79
N ILE A 399 1.47 7.26 -9.06
CA ILE A 399 2.29 7.91 -10.12
C ILE A 399 1.95 9.39 -10.21
N TYR A 400 0.66 9.69 -10.28
CA TYR A 400 0.19 11.07 -10.44
C TYR A 400 0.32 11.87 -9.15
N LEU A 401 0.13 11.26 -7.99
CA LEU A 401 0.37 11.92 -6.70
C LEU A 401 1.85 12.27 -6.51
N ASN A 402 2.78 11.36 -6.83
CA ASN A 402 4.20 11.64 -6.73
C ASN A 402 4.59 12.83 -7.61
N ARG A 403 4.16 12.85 -8.88
CA ARG A 403 4.41 13.97 -9.79
C ARG A 403 3.76 15.26 -9.31
N PHE A 404 2.54 15.17 -8.79
CA PHE A 404 1.86 16.30 -8.18
C PHE A 404 2.68 16.90 -7.04
N TYR A 405 3.19 16.07 -6.12
CA TYR A 405 4.02 16.53 -5.02
C TYR A 405 5.38 17.07 -5.49
N GLU A 406 5.98 16.51 -6.53
CA GLU A 406 7.24 17.00 -7.11
C GLU A 406 7.05 18.40 -7.75
N TYR A 407 5.97 18.62 -8.52
CA TYR A 407 5.59 19.95 -9.00
C TYR A 407 5.30 20.92 -7.84
N GLN A 408 4.53 20.49 -6.83
CA GLN A 408 4.21 21.32 -5.68
C GLN A 408 5.47 21.73 -4.91
N ALA A 409 6.43 20.82 -4.75
CA ALA A 409 7.70 21.10 -4.09
C ALA A 409 8.54 22.11 -4.88
N ALA A 410 8.57 22.00 -6.20
CA ALA A 410 9.25 22.99 -7.05
C ALA A 410 8.63 24.38 -6.89
N PHE A 411 7.30 24.49 -6.94
CA PHE A 411 6.58 25.77 -6.87
C PHE A 411 6.70 26.46 -5.50
N ASN A 412 6.98 25.70 -4.44
CA ASN A 412 7.17 26.25 -3.09
C ASN A 412 8.65 26.42 -2.72
N GLY A 413 9.59 26.11 -3.62
CA GLY A 413 11.03 26.16 -3.33
C GLY A 413 11.46 25.13 -2.28
N THR A 414 10.78 23.98 -2.21
CA THR A 414 11.02 22.91 -1.23
C THR A 414 11.50 21.61 -1.89
N THR A 415 12.29 21.71 -2.96
CA THR A 415 12.66 20.55 -3.79
C THR A 415 13.66 19.64 -3.07
N GLU A 416 14.65 20.21 -2.37
CA GLU A 416 15.65 19.41 -1.66
C GLU A 416 15.01 18.63 -0.51
N SER A 417 14.15 19.30 0.27
CA SER A 417 13.43 18.67 1.37
C SER A 417 12.40 17.64 0.89
N TYR A 418 11.75 17.86 -0.26
CA TYR A 418 10.90 16.85 -0.88
C TYR A 418 11.68 15.59 -1.26
N HIS A 419 12.86 15.70 -1.89
CA HIS A 419 13.68 14.53 -2.20
C HIS A 419 14.13 13.79 -0.93
N ALA A 420 14.55 14.54 0.09
CA ALA A 420 14.91 13.95 1.38
C ALA A 420 13.71 13.27 2.07
N TRP A 421 12.51 13.86 1.95
CA TRP A 421 11.26 13.26 2.44
C TRP A 421 10.95 11.94 1.72
N MET A 422 11.12 11.86 0.40
CA MET A 422 10.93 10.59 -0.35
C MET A 422 11.91 9.49 0.10
N GLN A 423 13.16 9.86 0.44
CA GLN A 423 14.13 8.93 1.02
C GLN A 423 13.68 8.46 2.41
N TYR A 424 13.21 9.39 3.25
CA TYR A 424 12.64 9.07 4.56
C TYR A 424 11.43 8.13 4.45
N GLN A 425 10.48 8.39 3.56
CA GLN A 425 9.34 7.51 3.31
C GLN A 425 9.79 6.09 2.96
N SER A 426 10.78 5.96 2.08
CA SER A 426 11.33 4.66 1.69
C SER A 426 11.97 3.92 2.87
N ALA A 427 12.67 4.64 3.76
CA ALA A 427 13.27 4.08 4.97
C ALA A 427 12.19 3.63 5.99
N VAL A 428 11.14 4.43 6.18
CA VAL A 428 9.99 4.08 7.02
C VAL A 428 9.32 2.80 6.51
N LEU A 429 9.07 2.70 5.20
CA LEU A 429 8.47 1.49 4.60
C LEU A 429 9.33 0.23 4.84
N ARG A 430 10.66 0.34 4.83
CA ARG A 430 11.57 -0.76 5.24
C ARG A 430 11.42 -1.12 6.72
N ALA A 431 11.25 -0.14 7.61
CA ALA A 431 10.97 -0.39 9.01
C ALA A 431 9.62 -1.12 9.21
N TYR A 432 8.58 -0.71 8.48
CA TYR A 432 7.29 -1.42 8.43
C TYR A 432 7.47 -2.87 7.99
N GLN A 433 8.27 -3.14 6.95
CA GLN A 433 8.56 -4.52 6.52
C GLN A 433 9.13 -5.36 7.66
N SER A 434 10.04 -4.81 8.46
CA SER A 434 10.62 -5.52 9.61
C SER A 434 9.56 -5.87 10.66
N ALA A 435 8.64 -4.95 10.95
CA ALA A 435 7.51 -5.22 11.84
C ALA A 435 6.60 -6.33 11.29
N LEU A 436 6.29 -6.28 10.00
CA LEU A 436 5.43 -7.30 9.36
C LEU A 436 6.08 -8.69 9.35
N ASN A 437 7.40 -8.80 9.27
CA ASN A 437 8.11 -10.08 9.31
C ASN A 437 7.91 -10.87 10.62
N LEU A 438 7.36 -10.25 11.67
CA LEU A 438 7.00 -10.94 12.92
C LEU A 438 5.88 -11.98 12.73
N ASN A 439 5.02 -11.81 11.71
CA ASN A 439 3.89 -12.69 11.39
C ASN A 439 3.00 -13.03 12.60
N ASP A 440 2.85 -12.11 13.54
CA ASP A 440 1.99 -12.26 14.73
C ASP A 440 1.17 -10.98 14.87
N VAL A 441 -0.15 -11.12 15.01
CA VAL A 441 -1.04 -9.95 14.99
C VAL A 441 -0.77 -8.99 16.14
N VAL A 442 -0.50 -9.52 17.34
CA VAL A 442 -0.20 -8.70 18.52
C VAL A 442 1.17 -8.04 18.37
N ALA A 443 2.18 -8.81 17.98
CA ALA A 443 3.53 -8.30 17.82
C ALA A 443 3.62 -7.22 16.74
N ILE A 444 2.95 -7.42 15.59
CA ILE A 444 2.81 -6.41 14.54
C ILE A 444 2.10 -5.18 15.09
N SER A 445 0.98 -5.35 15.79
CA SER A 445 0.22 -4.21 16.31
C SER A 445 1.05 -3.34 17.27
N MET A 446 1.80 -3.98 18.17
CA MET A 446 2.71 -3.28 19.08
C MET A 446 3.87 -2.62 18.34
N ALA A 447 4.47 -3.32 17.38
CA ALA A 447 5.58 -2.80 16.58
C ALA A 447 5.17 -1.57 15.75
N LEU A 448 4.00 -1.59 15.12
CA LEU A 448 3.49 -0.46 14.35
C LEU A 448 3.18 0.76 15.24
N ALA A 449 2.55 0.54 16.40
CA ALA A 449 2.32 1.60 17.38
C ALA A 449 3.64 2.20 17.90
N GLY A 450 4.62 1.36 18.21
CA GLY A 450 5.95 1.78 18.65
C GLY A 450 6.72 2.54 17.57
N LEU A 451 6.63 2.08 16.31
CA LEU A 451 7.26 2.73 15.17
C LEU A 451 6.74 4.15 14.96
N ASN A 452 5.42 4.36 15.05
CA ASN A 452 4.83 5.69 14.94
C ASN A 452 5.38 6.64 16.02
N PHE A 453 5.40 6.19 17.28
CA PHE A 453 5.96 6.97 18.39
C PHE A 453 7.44 7.31 18.19
N TYR A 454 8.22 6.34 17.71
CA TYR A 454 9.64 6.54 17.43
C TYR A 454 9.89 7.55 16.31
N CYS A 455 9.14 7.48 15.20
CA CYS A 455 9.23 8.45 14.10
C CYS A 455 8.97 9.89 14.58
N VAL A 456 7.89 10.07 15.35
CA VAL A 456 7.50 11.36 15.92
C VAL A 456 8.56 11.90 16.90
N ASN A 457 9.16 11.03 17.73
CA ASN A 457 10.17 11.46 18.68
C ASN A 457 11.48 11.85 18.01
N ILE A 458 11.96 11.11 17.00
CA ILE A 458 13.14 11.53 16.23
C ILE A 458 12.94 12.94 15.67
N ALA A 459 11.74 13.23 15.15
CA ALA A 459 11.43 14.54 14.62
C ALA A 459 11.48 15.63 15.72
N LYS A 460 10.83 15.39 16.86
CA LYS A 460 10.81 16.32 18.00
C LYS A 460 12.21 16.54 18.58
N ASP A 461 12.97 15.48 18.80
CA ASP A 461 14.31 15.54 19.37
C ASP A 461 15.26 16.31 18.45
N TYR A 462 15.16 16.10 17.13
CA TYR A 462 15.94 16.87 16.16
C TYR A 462 15.59 18.36 16.22
N VAL A 463 14.31 18.71 16.26
CA VAL A 463 13.85 20.11 16.40
C VAL A 463 14.37 20.73 17.71
N ILE A 464 14.22 20.03 18.84
CA ILE A 464 14.69 20.52 20.15
C ILE A 464 16.20 20.76 20.13
N ASN A 465 16.97 19.82 19.56
CA ASN A 465 18.43 19.94 19.45
C ASN A 465 18.84 21.09 18.53
N HIS A 466 18.12 21.30 17.42
CA HIS A 466 18.36 22.40 16.51
C HIS A 466 18.12 23.76 17.19
N LEU A 467 17.01 23.90 17.91
CA LEU A 467 16.68 25.13 18.63
C LEU A 467 17.63 25.38 19.82
N SER A 468 18.09 24.32 20.49
CA SER A 468 19.00 24.42 21.64
C SER A 468 20.45 24.71 21.23
N SER A 469 20.86 24.30 20.03
CA SER A 469 22.20 24.56 19.48
C SER A 469 22.30 25.91 18.75
N GLY A 470 21.20 26.66 18.70
CA GLY A 470 21.05 27.92 17.97
C GLY A 470 21.20 29.20 18.81
N ILE A 471 21.99 29.15 19.91
CA ILE A 471 22.59 30.34 20.57
C ILE A 471 24.06 30.43 20.19
#